data_AF-A0A484AT96-F1
#
_entry.id   AF-A0A484AT96-F1
#
_cell.length_a   1.000
_cell.length_b   1.000
_cell.length_c   1.000
_cell.angle_alpha   90.00
_cell.angle_beta   90.00
_cell.angle_gamma   90.00
#
_symmetry.space_group_name_H-M   'P 1'
#
loop_
_entity.id
_entity.type
_entity.pdbx_description
1 polymer ?
#
loop_
_entity_poly.entity_id
_entity_poly.type
_entity_poly.pdbx_seq_one_letter_code
_entity_poly.pdbx_strand_id
1 'polypeptide(L)'
;TEIRCQEKSRGGLSYEVILAEPAPNVAVPKRPVTPGKNVSVEEIEQKLKAAEERRISLEARKMAEISIKLAKVEEATRKKDEITNEFITQTKEQLETKMETHVEKREAIISDMKEKLKIHAQEIEKTRETLEQQKANEQKAIEEKLKTAQALRDENIKKMLNRLKEH
;
A
#
# COMPACT_ATOMS: atom_id res chain seq x y z
N THR A 1 -22.76 62.33 77.66
CA THR A 1 -22.17 62.42 76.31
C THR A 1 -21.07 63.44 76.29
N GLU A 2 -19.85 63.02 75.94
CA GLU A 2 -18.66 63.86 75.81
C GLU A 2 -18.18 63.84 74.34
N ILE A 3 -17.69 64.97 73.84
CA ILE A 3 -17.08 65.07 72.51
C ILE A 3 -15.58 65.33 72.66
N ARG A 4 -14.75 64.48 72.05
CA ARG A 4 -13.28 64.57 72.08
C ARG A 4 -12.69 64.60 70.68
N CYS A 5 -11.40 64.96 70.59
CA CYS A 5 -10.57 64.84 69.39
C CYS A 5 -11.20 65.49 68.15
N GLN A 6 -11.73 66.70 68.32
CA GLN A 6 -12.38 67.43 67.24
C GLN A 6 -11.34 68.03 66.28
N GLU A 7 -11.38 67.63 65.01
CA GLU A 7 -10.48 68.12 63.97
C GLU A 7 -11.29 68.72 62.80
N LYS A 8 -11.07 70.01 62.52
CA LYS A 8 -11.68 70.72 61.38
C LYS A 8 -10.69 70.80 60.24
N SER A 9 -11.11 70.30 59.08
CA SER A 9 -10.41 70.49 57.82
C SER A 9 -11.30 71.21 56.80
N ARG A 10 -10.72 71.61 55.66
CA ARG A 10 -11.47 72.24 54.56
C ARG A 10 -12.58 71.34 53.99
N GLY A 11 -12.49 70.03 54.20
CA GLY A 11 -13.44 69.02 53.74
C GLY A 11 -14.50 68.60 54.76
N GLY A 12 -14.46 69.12 55.99
CA GLY A 12 -15.43 68.79 57.03
C GLY A 12 -14.84 68.73 58.43
N LEU A 13 -15.65 68.26 59.37
CA LEU A 13 -15.34 68.16 60.78
C LEU A 13 -15.45 66.70 61.24
N SER A 14 -14.39 66.17 61.86
CA SER A 14 -14.42 64.88 62.57
C SER A 14 -14.32 65.12 64.07
N TYR A 15 -15.00 64.29 64.86
CA TYR A 15 -14.89 64.25 66.31
C TYR A 15 -15.32 62.88 66.83
N GLU A 16 -14.82 62.52 68.01
CA GLU A 16 -15.24 61.31 68.71
C GLU A 16 -16.39 61.65 69.67
N VAL A 17 -17.48 60.88 69.62
CA VAL A 17 -18.63 61.03 70.52
C VAL A 17 -18.67 59.86 71.49
N ILE A 18 -18.42 60.15 72.76
CA ILE A 18 -18.50 59.18 73.85
C ILE A 18 -19.86 59.35 74.52
N LEU A 19 -20.79 58.43 74.25
CA LEU A 19 -22.14 58.48 74.82
C LEU A 19 -22.14 58.15 76.33
N ALA A 20 -21.28 57.21 76.74
CA ALA A 20 -21.03 56.81 78.11
C ALA A 20 -19.57 56.39 78.28
N GLU A 21 -18.99 56.59 79.47
CA GLU A 21 -17.65 56.10 79.76
C GLU A 21 -17.64 54.55 79.77
N PRO A 22 -16.55 53.92 79.28
CA PRO A 22 -16.42 52.48 79.34
C PRO A 22 -16.50 52.02 80.80
N ALA A 23 -17.29 50.97 81.07
CA ALA A 23 -17.42 50.44 82.43
C ALA A 23 -16.02 50.04 82.97
N PRO A 24 -15.69 50.39 84.23
CA PRO A 24 -14.31 50.38 84.75
C PRO A 24 -13.62 49.00 84.78
N ASN A 25 -14.32 47.93 84.41
CA ASN A 25 -13.80 46.55 84.41
C ASN A 25 -14.11 45.76 83.11
N VAL A 26 -14.43 46.42 81.99
CA VAL A 26 -14.58 45.70 80.71
C VAL A 26 -13.20 45.44 80.10
N ALA A 27 -12.63 44.27 80.40
CA ALA A 27 -11.44 43.80 79.70
C ALA A 27 -11.80 43.55 78.23
N VAL A 28 -11.15 44.27 77.31
CA VAL A 28 -11.21 43.96 75.88
C VAL A 28 -10.79 42.50 75.70
N PRO A 29 -11.57 41.66 74.99
CA PRO A 29 -11.17 40.27 74.73
C PRO A 29 -9.80 40.27 74.05
N LYS A 30 -8.76 39.84 74.77
CA LYS A 30 -7.44 39.65 74.18
C LYS A 30 -7.57 38.53 73.16
N ARG A 31 -7.53 38.86 71.87
CA ARG A 31 -7.31 37.85 70.83
C ARG A 31 -6.05 37.07 71.23
N PRO A 32 -6.05 35.74 71.13
CA PRO A 32 -4.84 34.98 71.36
C PRO A 32 -3.74 35.57 70.47
N VAL A 33 -2.59 35.87 71.06
CA VAL A 33 -1.42 36.37 70.33
C VAL A 33 -0.99 35.22 69.43
N THR A 34 -1.47 35.23 68.19
CA THR A 34 -0.88 34.41 67.14
C THR A 34 0.56 34.88 67.03
N PRO A 35 1.57 34.00 67.19
CA PRO A 35 2.95 34.38 66.93
C PRO A 35 3.00 34.91 65.49
N GLY A 36 3.19 36.21 65.33
CA GLY A 36 3.47 36.79 64.03
C GLY A 36 4.81 36.22 63.59
N LYS A 37 4.80 35.19 62.74
CA LYS A 37 6.03 34.76 62.09
C LYS A 37 6.50 35.94 61.24
N ASN A 38 7.64 36.52 61.60
CA ASN A 38 8.36 37.42 60.71
C ASN A 38 8.84 36.56 59.54
N VAL A 39 8.06 36.55 58.46
CA VAL A 39 8.39 35.79 57.25
C VAL A 39 9.59 36.48 56.61
N SER A 40 10.70 35.76 56.47
CA SER A 40 11.89 36.34 55.83
C SER A 40 11.67 36.52 54.33
N VAL A 41 12.45 37.39 53.70
CA VAL A 41 12.39 37.59 52.25
C VAL A 41 12.69 36.27 51.52
N GLU A 42 13.63 35.47 52.04
CA GLU A 42 13.96 34.16 51.47
C GLU A 42 12.78 33.18 51.56
N GLU A 43 12.02 33.16 52.66
CA GLU A 43 10.83 32.29 52.78
C GLU A 43 9.72 32.69 51.79
N ILE A 44 9.58 33.99 51.50
CA ILE A 44 8.62 34.49 50.50
C ILE A 44 9.07 34.07 49.10
N GLU A 45 10.34 34.27 48.75
CA GLU A 45 10.91 33.88 47.47
C GLU A 45 10.80 32.38 47.23
N GLN A 46 11.09 31.56 48.24
CA GLN A 46 10.94 30.10 48.15
C GLN A 46 9.50 29.68 47.85
N LYS A 47 8.50 30.32 48.48
CA LYS A 47 7.09 30.03 48.21
C LYS A 47 6.67 30.44 46.80
N LEU A 48 7.16 31.59 46.32
CA LEU A 48 6.92 32.04 44.94
C LEU A 48 7.56 31.09 43.92
N LYS A 49 8.82 30.69 44.15
CA LYS A 49 9.52 29.71 43.31
C LYS A 49 8.80 28.36 43.28
N ALA A 50 8.36 27.86 44.43
CA ALA A 50 7.60 26.60 44.49
C ALA A 50 6.24 26.70 43.77
N ALA A 51 5.60 27.87 43.76
CA ALA A 51 4.37 28.08 42.98
C ALA A 51 4.66 28.09 41.47
N GLU A 52 5.76 28.72 41.05
CA GLU A 52 6.19 28.76 39.66
C GLU A 52 6.60 27.37 39.15
N GLU A 53 7.34 26.59 39.95
CA GLU A 53 7.69 25.21 39.61
C GLU A 53 6.44 24.32 39.43
N ARG A 54 5.41 24.49 40.29
CA ARG A 54 4.12 23.81 40.12
C ARG A 54 3.42 24.23 38.82
N ARG A 55 3.47 25.52 38.47
CA ARG A 55 2.88 26.04 37.22
C ARG A 55 3.57 25.42 36.00
N ILE A 56 4.90 25.46 35.97
CA ILE A 56 5.72 24.89 34.88
C ILE A 56 5.50 23.38 34.77
N SER A 57 5.48 22.65 35.89
CA SER A 57 5.24 21.20 35.89
C SER A 57 3.86 20.84 35.33
N LEU A 58 2.82 21.60 35.70
CA LEU A 58 1.47 21.41 35.17
C LEU A 58 1.40 21.68 33.67
N GLU A 59 2.06 22.74 33.20
CA GLU A 59 2.14 23.10 31.79
C GLU A 59 2.89 22.04 30.98
N ALA A 60 4.05 21.58 31.47
CA ALA A 60 4.82 20.52 30.85
C ALA A 60 4.01 19.21 30.74
N ARG A 61 3.27 18.84 31.79
CA ARG A 61 2.37 17.67 31.73
C ARG A 61 1.28 17.82 30.68
N LYS A 62 0.64 18.99 30.60
CA LYS A 62 -0.38 19.27 29.57
C LYS A 62 0.20 19.18 28.16
N MET A 63 1.40 19.73 27.95
CA MET A 63 2.09 19.66 26.66
C MET A 63 2.43 18.21 26.30
N ALA A 64 2.93 17.42 27.25
CA ALA A 64 3.20 15.99 27.03
C ALA A 64 1.92 15.22 26.64
N GLU A 65 0.80 15.46 27.33
CA GLU A 65 -0.49 14.84 27.00
C GLU A 65 -0.99 15.24 25.60
N ILE A 66 -0.81 16.51 25.20
CA ILE A 66 -1.15 16.98 23.86
C ILE A 66 -0.27 16.30 22.81
N SER A 67 1.05 16.23 23.04
CA SER A 67 1.99 15.57 22.12
C SER A 67 1.66 14.09 21.93
N ILE A 68 1.30 13.37 23.00
CA ILE A 68 0.88 11.97 22.92
C ILE A 68 -0.39 11.83 22.06
N LYS A 69 -1.38 12.73 22.25
CA LYS A 69 -2.61 12.70 21.45
C LYS A 69 -2.33 12.98 19.97
N LEU A 70 -1.46 13.95 19.66
CA LEU A 70 -1.06 14.25 18.29
C LEU A 70 -0.33 13.07 17.64
N ALA A 71 0.64 12.46 18.33
CA ALA A 71 1.35 11.29 17.85
C ALA A 71 0.38 10.12 17.54
N LYS A 72 -0.64 9.91 18.38
CA LYS A 72 -1.66 8.88 18.14
C LYS A 72 -2.52 9.16 16.91
N VAL A 73 -2.85 10.43 16.65
CA VAL A 73 -3.60 10.83 15.44
C VAL A 73 -2.75 10.64 14.18
N GLU A 74 -1.47 11.00 14.25
CA GLU A 74 -0.52 10.78 13.16
C GLU A 74 -0.34 9.29 12.87
N GLU A 75 -0.15 8.46 13.89
CA GLU A 75 -0.03 6.99 13.75
C GLU A 75 -1.31 6.38 13.14
N ALA A 76 -2.50 6.82 13.57
CA ALA A 76 -3.76 6.35 13.01
C ALA A 76 -3.91 6.73 11.53
N THR A 77 -3.48 7.94 11.16
CA THR A 77 -3.49 8.41 9.77
C THR A 77 -2.52 7.58 8.92
N ARG A 78 -1.28 7.38 9.41
CA ARG A 78 -0.26 6.57 8.75
C ARG A 78 -0.75 5.14 8.51
N LYS A 79 -1.33 4.50 9.53
CA LYS A 79 -1.89 3.13 9.42
C LYS A 79 -3.02 3.04 8.41
N LYS A 80 -3.90 4.04 8.35
CA LYS A 80 -4.98 4.09 7.36
C LYS A 80 -4.40 4.17 5.93
N ASP A 81 -3.37 4.98 5.74
CA ASP A 81 -2.73 5.14 4.43
C ASP A 81 -1.93 3.88 4.04
N GLU A 82 -1.24 3.24 5.00
CA GLU A 82 -0.58 1.93 4.83
C GLU A 82 -1.57 0.87 4.33
N ILE A 83 -2.71 0.68 5.03
CA ILE A 83 -3.75 -0.30 4.65
C ILE A 83 -4.30 0.01 3.25
N THR A 84 -4.52 1.29 2.95
CA THR A 84 -5.04 1.71 1.65
C THR A 84 -4.05 1.37 0.53
N ASN A 85 -2.76 1.66 0.74
CA ASN A 85 -1.71 1.37 -0.23
C ASN A 85 -1.49 -0.13 -0.41
N GLU A 86 -1.51 -0.91 0.68
CA GLU A 86 -1.44 -2.36 0.63
C GLU A 86 -2.61 -2.95 -0.17
N PHE A 87 -3.84 -2.48 0.09
CA PHE A 87 -5.02 -2.94 -0.65
C PHE A 87 -4.92 -2.65 -2.15
N ILE A 88 -4.49 -1.44 -2.53
CA ILE A 88 -4.30 -1.07 -3.93
C ILE A 88 -3.23 -1.94 -4.58
N THR A 89 -2.11 -2.15 -3.90
CA THR A 89 -0.97 -2.92 -4.42
C THR A 89 -1.36 -4.38 -4.62
N GLN A 90 -1.92 -5.03 -3.60
CA GLN A 90 -2.37 -6.42 -3.69
C GLN A 90 -3.44 -6.61 -4.76
N THR A 91 -4.40 -5.69 -4.87
CA THR A 91 -5.46 -5.78 -5.88
C THR A 91 -4.88 -5.65 -7.30
N LYS A 92 -3.93 -4.74 -7.49
CA LYS A 92 -3.23 -4.55 -8.77
C LYS A 92 -2.42 -5.79 -9.15
N GLU A 93 -1.59 -6.30 -8.24
CA GLU A 93 -0.77 -7.49 -8.48
C GLU A 93 -1.63 -8.73 -8.79
N GLN A 94 -2.75 -8.91 -8.07
CA GLN A 94 -3.70 -9.99 -8.35
C GLN A 94 -4.34 -9.86 -9.73
N LEU A 95 -4.66 -8.65 -10.18
CA LEU A 95 -5.22 -8.43 -11.50
C LEU A 95 -4.17 -8.71 -12.59
N GLU A 96 -2.95 -8.20 -12.42
CA GLU A 96 -1.83 -8.43 -13.36
C GLU A 96 -1.54 -9.93 -13.50
N THR A 97 -1.39 -10.65 -12.38
CA THR A 97 -1.17 -12.10 -12.38
C THR A 97 -2.29 -12.86 -13.10
N LYS A 98 -3.56 -12.48 -12.88
CA LYS A 98 -4.71 -13.11 -13.56
C LYS A 98 -4.69 -12.85 -15.06
N MET A 99 -4.36 -11.63 -15.48
CA MET A 99 -4.27 -11.27 -16.90
C MET A 99 -3.13 -12.02 -17.59
N GLU A 100 -1.97 -12.08 -16.95
CA GLU A 100 -0.80 -12.81 -17.46
C GLU A 100 -1.12 -14.30 -17.63
N THR A 101 -1.67 -14.95 -16.59
CA THR A 101 -2.11 -16.35 -16.66
C THR A 101 -3.13 -16.59 -17.78
N HIS A 102 -4.03 -15.64 -18.01
CA HIS A 102 -5.02 -15.74 -19.09
C HIS A 102 -4.37 -15.65 -20.47
N VAL A 103 -3.41 -14.72 -20.64
CA VAL A 103 -2.64 -14.58 -21.89
C VAL A 103 -1.83 -15.84 -22.16
N GLU A 104 -1.08 -16.34 -21.18
CA GLU A 104 -0.29 -17.56 -21.29
C GLU A 104 -1.16 -18.76 -21.70
N LYS A 105 -2.32 -18.96 -21.05
CA LYS A 105 -3.25 -20.03 -21.41
C LYS A 105 -3.77 -19.89 -22.83
N ARG A 106 -4.11 -18.66 -23.25
CA ARG A 106 -4.58 -18.39 -24.61
C ARG A 106 -3.48 -18.68 -25.63
N GLU A 107 -2.25 -18.26 -25.37
CA GLU A 107 -1.11 -18.50 -26.23
C GLU A 107 -0.75 -19.98 -26.32
N ALA A 108 -0.81 -20.72 -25.20
CA ALA A 108 -0.59 -22.16 -25.18
C ALA A 108 -1.60 -22.91 -26.08
N ILE A 109 -2.89 -22.54 -26.01
CA ILE A 109 -3.94 -23.13 -26.87
C ILE A 109 -3.67 -22.83 -28.35
N ILE A 110 -3.33 -21.58 -28.67
CA ILE A 110 -3.02 -21.18 -30.05
C ILE A 110 -1.77 -21.90 -30.56
N SER A 111 -0.74 -22.03 -29.73
CA SER A 111 0.50 -22.73 -30.07
C SER A 111 0.27 -24.21 -30.33
N ASP A 112 -0.49 -24.90 -29.47
CA ASP A 112 -0.87 -26.31 -29.66
C ASP A 112 -1.64 -26.50 -30.98
N MET A 113 -2.60 -25.62 -31.28
CA MET A 113 -3.36 -25.68 -32.53
C MET A 113 -2.46 -25.44 -33.76
N LYS A 114 -1.53 -24.47 -33.69
CA LYS A 114 -0.56 -24.22 -34.76
C LYS A 114 0.35 -25.43 -35.00
N GLU A 115 0.81 -26.08 -33.93
CA GLU A 115 1.68 -27.25 -34.06
C GLU A 115 0.94 -28.43 -34.68
N LYS A 116 -0.32 -28.69 -34.27
CA LYS A 116 -1.17 -29.71 -34.91
C LYS A 116 -1.38 -29.44 -36.40
N LEU A 117 -1.64 -28.19 -36.78
CA LEU A 117 -1.79 -27.81 -38.19
C LEU A 117 -0.48 -28.00 -38.97
N LYS A 118 0.66 -27.66 -38.37
CA LYS A 118 1.98 -27.85 -38.96
C LYS A 118 2.29 -29.34 -39.20
N ILE A 119 2.05 -30.19 -38.22
CA ILE A 119 2.22 -31.65 -38.34
C ILE A 119 1.33 -32.17 -39.48
N HIS A 120 0.06 -31.77 -39.50
CA HIS A 120 -0.86 -32.22 -40.54
C HIS A 120 -0.42 -31.77 -41.95
N ALA A 121 0.07 -30.54 -42.10
CA ALA A 121 0.60 -30.05 -43.36
C ALA A 121 1.84 -30.85 -43.82
N GLN A 122 2.72 -31.24 -42.89
CA GLN A 122 3.87 -32.09 -43.18
C GLN A 122 3.46 -33.50 -43.61
N GLU A 123 2.43 -34.07 -42.98
CA GLU A 123 1.87 -35.36 -43.37
C GLU A 123 1.28 -35.32 -44.79
N ILE A 124 0.53 -34.27 -45.12
CA ILE A 124 -0.02 -34.07 -46.47
C ILE A 124 1.12 -34.01 -47.50
N GLU A 125 2.18 -33.24 -47.25
CA GLU A 125 3.30 -33.12 -48.19
C GLU A 125 4.02 -34.46 -48.36
N LYS A 126 4.26 -35.20 -47.26
CA LYS A 126 4.86 -36.53 -47.31
C LYS A 126 4.01 -37.52 -48.13
N THR A 127 2.68 -37.48 -47.96
CA THR A 127 1.77 -38.30 -48.78
C THR A 127 1.83 -37.89 -50.25
N ARG A 128 1.89 -36.59 -50.56
CA ARG A 128 2.02 -36.09 -51.93
C ARG A 128 3.30 -36.60 -52.60
N GLU A 129 4.44 -36.44 -51.94
CA GLU A 129 5.75 -36.92 -52.42
C GLU A 129 5.74 -38.43 -52.66
N THR A 130 5.12 -39.20 -51.74
CA THR A 130 5.02 -40.66 -51.87
C THR A 130 4.20 -41.05 -53.10
N LEU A 131 3.06 -40.40 -53.32
CA LEU A 131 2.20 -40.66 -54.48
C LEU A 131 2.89 -40.26 -55.79
N GLU A 132 3.63 -39.15 -55.80
CA GLU A 132 4.39 -38.70 -56.95
C GLU A 132 5.52 -39.69 -57.30
N GLN A 133 6.23 -40.20 -56.28
CA GLN A 133 7.26 -41.23 -56.47
C GLN A 133 6.67 -42.55 -56.98
N GLN A 134 5.53 -42.99 -56.44
CA GLN A 134 4.83 -44.18 -56.91
C GLN A 134 4.42 -44.03 -58.38
N LYS A 135 3.81 -42.91 -58.73
CA LYS A 135 3.42 -42.61 -60.13
C LYS A 135 4.62 -42.62 -61.07
N ALA A 136 5.74 -42.02 -60.68
CA ALA A 136 6.96 -42.02 -61.47
C ALA A 136 7.53 -43.44 -61.67
N ASN A 137 7.50 -44.27 -60.61
CA ASN A 137 7.94 -45.66 -60.68
C ASN A 137 7.05 -46.50 -61.59
N GLU A 138 5.73 -46.35 -61.48
CA GLU A 138 4.77 -47.04 -62.35
C GLU A 138 4.94 -46.63 -63.82
N GLN A 139 5.14 -45.34 -64.08
CA GLN A 139 5.38 -44.83 -65.42
C GLN A 139 6.65 -45.44 -66.04
N LYS A 140 7.76 -45.50 -65.28
CA LYS A 140 8.99 -46.19 -65.72
C LYS A 140 8.76 -47.67 -65.99
N ALA A 141 8.05 -48.37 -65.10
CA ALA A 141 7.76 -49.79 -65.27
C ALA A 141 6.91 -50.06 -66.53
N ILE A 142 5.95 -49.17 -66.85
CA ILE A 142 5.17 -49.25 -68.08
C ILE A 142 6.07 -49.02 -69.31
N GLU A 143 6.93 -48.00 -69.27
CA GLU A 143 7.85 -47.68 -70.36
C GLU A 143 8.81 -48.85 -70.66
N GLU A 144 9.39 -49.46 -69.62
CA GLU A 144 10.26 -50.64 -69.76
C GLU A 144 9.52 -51.85 -70.35
N LYS A 145 8.27 -52.09 -69.92
CA LYS A 145 7.43 -53.16 -70.50
C LYS A 145 7.13 -52.90 -71.97
N LEU A 146 6.79 -51.67 -72.35
CA LEU A 146 6.54 -51.30 -73.75
C LEU A 146 7.81 -51.46 -74.60
N LYS A 147 8.97 -51.04 -74.09
CA LYS A 147 10.26 -51.21 -74.77
C LYS A 147 10.61 -52.69 -74.97
N THR A 148 10.40 -53.52 -73.95
CA THR A 148 10.62 -54.98 -74.03
C THR A 148 9.68 -55.62 -75.04
N ALA A 149 8.39 -55.27 -75.01
CA ALA A 149 7.41 -55.78 -75.98
C ALA A 149 7.75 -55.34 -77.41
N GLN A 150 8.24 -54.11 -77.60
CA GLN A 150 8.71 -53.64 -78.91
C GLN A 150 9.91 -54.45 -79.40
N ALA A 151 10.93 -54.64 -78.57
CA ALA A 151 12.12 -55.42 -78.92
C ALA A 151 11.77 -56.88 -79.31
N LEU A 152 10.87 -57.52 -78.55
CA LEU A 152 10.40 -58.88 -78.87
C LEU A 152 9.64 -58.93 -80.20
N ARG A 153 8.79 -57.93 -80.49
CA ARG A 153 8.09 -57.82 -81.78
C ARG A 153 9.08 -57.67 -82.93
N ASP A 154 10.05 -56.77 -82.81
CA ASP A 154 11.06 -56.52 -83.83
C ASP A 154 11.93 -57.75 -84.08
N GLU A 155 12.33 -58.46 -83.02
CA GLU A 155 13.08 -59.71 -83.13
C GLU A 155 12.27 -60.81 -83.83
N ASN A 156 10.98 -60.95 -83.50
CA ASN A 156 10.12 -61.95 -84.13
C ASN A 156 9.89 -61.65 -85.62
N ILE A 157 9.65 -60.38 -85.98
CA ILE A 157 9.57 -59.95 -87.38
C ILE A 157 10.88 -60.26 -88.11
N LYS A 158 12.03 -59.95 -87.51
CA LYS A 158 13.34 -60.26 -88.09
C LYS A 158 13.53 -61.76 -88.33
N LYS A 159 13.11 -62.61 -87.39
CA LYS A 159 13.14 -64.08 -87.54
C LYS A 159 12.26 -64.54 -88.71
N MET A 160 11.04 -64.01 -88.84
CA MET A 160 10.15 -64.33 -89.97
C MET A 160 10.74 -63.91 -91.32
N LEU A 161 11.28 -62.69 -91.41
CA LEU A 161 11.92 -62.19 -92.64
C LEU A 161 13.14 -63.00 -93.04
N ASN A 162 13.95 -63.47 -92.09
CA ASN A 162 15.09 -64.33 -92.39
C ASN A 162 14.65 -65.69 -92.94
N ARG A 163 13.63 -66.32 -92.35
CA ARG A 163 13.07 -67.59 -92.90
C ARG A 163 12.56 -67.44 -94.32
N LEU A 164 11.95 -66.29 -94.65
CA LEU A 164 11.50 -65.99 -96.02
C LEU A 164 12.64 -65.79 -97.02
N LYS A 165 13.87 -65.50 -96.57
CA LYS A 165 15.05 -65.37 -97.45
C LYS A 165 15.79 -66.68 -97.69
N GLU A 166 15.55 -67.69 -96.86
CA GLU A 166 16.17 -69.02 -96.96
C GLU A 166 15.42 -69.96 -97.89
N HIS A 167 14.22 -69.57 -98.35
CA HIS A 167 13.40 -70.24 -99.36
C HIS A 167 13.42 -69.47 -100.67
#